data_AF-A0A5Q6RXQ4-F1
#
_entry.id   AF-A0A5Q6RXQ4-F1
#
_cell.length_a   1.000
_cell.length_b   1.000
_cell.length_c   1.000
_cell.angle_alpha   90.00
_cell.angle_beta   90.00
_cell.angle_gamma   90.00
#
_symmetry.space_group_name_H-M   'P 1'
#
loop_
_entity.id
_entity.type
_entity.pdbx_description
1 polymer ?
#
loop_
_entity_poly.entity_id
_entity_poly.type
_entity_poly.pdbx_seq_one_letter_code
_entity_poly.pdbx_strand_id
1 'polypeptide(L)'
;MGVVHRRLGFAATSGSVAVLGGLAAFQVFRGSGRDLAILTCLALVALLGIGRTTPRVAVPRPSRDVGAVVLPAAAVAGLLLVATPRYAPVAVVVVSTVGLLALLVAWGPDDRLDRAVSELEPARRRPIARAATAWLGIVAVVALWQLVSYVPGPTFSDLFDPWVDDVPGRAAFVIVWLAGLCGLLRHGWRPAPRRLRQQAPAAAEGPP
;
A
#
# COMPACT_ATOMS: atom_id res chain seq x y z
N MET A 1 -8.79 -13.92 23.11
CA MET A 1 -7.92 -13.29 22.08
C MET A 1 -8.59 -12.14 21.29
N GLY A 2 -9.89 -12.19 20.97
CA GLY A 2 -10.53 -11.17 20.10
C GLY A 2 -10.68 -9.72 20.63
N VAL A 3 -10.52 -9.48 21.93
CA VAL A 3 -10.60 -8.11 22.51
C VAL A 3 -9.29 -7.35 22.34
N VAL A 4 -8.14 -8.04 22.48
CA VAL A 4 -6.81 -7.42 22.34
C VAL A 4 -6.55 -7.00 20.89
N HIS A 5 -6.94 -7.82 19.91
CA HIS A 5 -6.80 -7.48 18.49
C HIS A 5 -7.67 -6.29 18.08
N ARG A 6 -8.91 -6.21 18.60
CA ARG A 6 -9.77 -5.04 18.36
C ARG A 6 -9.16 -3.74 18.89
N ARG A 7 -8.53 -3.78 20.06
CA ARG A 7 -7.84 -2.60 20.63
C ARG A 7 -6.62 -2.19 19.81
N LEU A 8 -5.83 -3.15 19.34
CA LEU A 8 -4.66 -2.89 18.49
C LEU A 8 -5.05 -2.32 17.11
N GLY A 9 -6.06 -2.91 16.46
CA GLY A 9 -6.59 -2.39 15.20
C GLY A 9 -7.13 -0.97 15.35
N PHE A 10 -7.94 -0.72 16.39
CA PHE A 10 -8.46 0.61 16.67
C PHE A 10 -7.35 1.64 16.93
N ALA A 11 -6.34 1.29 17.74
CA ALA A 11 -5.20 2.16 18.02
C ALA A 11 -4.40 2.47 16.76
N ALA A 12 -4.14 1.47 15.91
CA ALA A 12 -3.44 1.66 14.64
C ALA A 12 -4.23 2.56 13.68
N THR A 13 -5.53 2.31 13.47
CA THR A 13 -6.36 3.12 12.58
C THR A 13 -6.54 4.54 13.10
N SER A 14 -6.74 4.71 14.42
CA SER A 14 -6.82 6.03 15.05
C SER A 14 -5.50 6.80 14.91
N GLY A 15 -4.37 6.10 15.08
CA GLY A 15 -3.05 6.66 14.82
C GLY A 15 -2.87 7.10 13.36
N SER A 16 -3.30 6.28 12.40
CA SER A 16 -3.25 6.64 10.97
C SER A 16 -4.12 7.85 10.66
N VAL A 17 -5.34 7.94 11.21
CA VAL A 17 -6.22 9.11 11.05
C VAL A 17 -5.57 10.37 11.65
N ALA A 18 -4.98 10.27 12.83
CA ALA A 18 -4.30 11.40 13.46
C ALA A 18 -3.10 11.87 12.63
N VAL A 19 -2.28 10.95 12.13
CA VAL A 19 -1.12 11.27 11.27
C VAL A 19 -1.58 11.90 9.95
N LEU A 20 -2.53 11.28 9.26
CA LEU A 20 -3.04 11.79 7.98
C LEU A 20 -3.75 13.13 8.14
N GLY A 21 -4.54 13.31 9.20
CA GLY A 21 -5.21 14.56 9.53
C GLY A 21 -4.23 15.67 9.90
N GLY A 22 -3.18 15.36 10.67
CA GLY A 22 -2.09 16.29 10.97
C GLY A 22 -1.34 16.72 9.71
N LEU A 23 -1.00 15.76 8.84
CA LEU A 23 -0.38 16.06 7.54
C LEU A 23 -1.30 16.89 6.64
N ALA A 24 -2.61 16.60 6.62
CA ALA A 24 -3.58 17.37 5.85
C ALA A 24 -3.68 18.82 6.37
N ALA A 25 -3.87 19.01 7.68
CA ALA A 25 -3.88 20.33 8.31
C ALA A 25 -2.60 21.12 7.98
N PHE A 26 -1.47 20.43 7.96
CA PHE A 26 -0.20 21.01 7.60
C PHE A 26 -0.12 21.47 6.13
N GLN A 27 -0.75 20.76 5.19
CA GLN A 27 -0.82 21.23 3.78
C GLN A 27 -1.63 22.52 3.59
N VAL A 28 -2.53 22.86 4.52
CA VAL A 28 -3.24 24.16 4.52
C VAL A 28 -2.24 25.29 4.67
N PHE A 29 -1.30 25.18 5.62
CA PHE A 29 -0.24 26.17 5.83
C PHE A 29 0.72 26.27 4.64
N ARG A 30 0.96 25.16 3.94
CA ARG A 30 1.78 25.12 2.72
C ARG A 30 1.08 25.73 1.51
N GLY A 31 -0.24 25.89 1.53
CA GLY A 31 -1.02 26.27 0.34
C GLY A 31 -1.04 25.20 -0.76
N SER A 32 -0.68 23.95 -0.45
CA SER A 32 -0.73 22.84 -1.42
C SER A 32 -2.11 22.20 -1.44
N GLY A 33 -3.04 22.79 -2.20
CA GLY A 33 -4.42 22.30 -2.30
C GLY A 33 -4.52 20.84 -2.79
N ARG A 34 -3.61 20.41 -3.67
CA ARG A 34 -3.56 19.04 -4.17
C ARG A 34 -3.21 18.04 -3.07
N ASP A 35 -2.14 18.28 -2.34
CA ASP A 35 -1.67 17.36 -1.30
C ASP A 35 -2.67 17.34 -0.13
N LEU A 36 -3.27 18.49 0.19
CA LEU A 36 -4.37 18.60 1.14
C LEU A 36 -5.55 17.71 0.75
N ALA A 37 -5.99 17.75 -0.51
CA ALA A 37 -7.12 16.95 -0.98
C ALA A 37 -6.83 15.44 -0.88
N ILE A 38 -5.63 15.01 -1.30
CA ILE A 38 -5.21 13.61 -1.22
C ILE A 38 -5.18 13.13 0.23
N LEU A 39 -4.50 13.87 1.12
CA LEU A 39 -4.34 13.48 2.52
C LEU A 39 -5.68 13.51 3.27
N THR A 40 -6.53 14.49 2.99
CA THR A 40 -7.89 14.57 3.54
C THR A 40 -8.72 13.36 3.09
N CYS A 41 -8.68 13.01 1.80
CA CYS A 41 -9.38 11.85 1.28
C CYS A 41 -8.90 10.56 1.96
N LEU A 42 -7.59 10.37 2.09
CA LEU A 42 -7.02 9.21 2.79
C LEU A 42 -7.39 9.20 4.28
N ALA A 43 -7.39 10.35 4.96
CA ALA A 43 -7.81 10.47 6.35
C ALA A 43 -9.29 10.10 6.53
N LEU A 44 -10.16 10.54 5.61
CA LEU A 44 -11.58 10.18 5.60
C LEU A 44 -11.78 8.68 5.34
N VAL A 45 -11.05 8.08 4.39
CA VAL A 45 -11.08 6.64 4.16
C VAL A 45 -10.65 5.87 5.42
N ALA A 46 -9.57 6.32 6.08
CA ALA A 46 -9.11 5.72 7.33
C ALA A 46 -10.13 5.90 8.47
N LEU A 47 -10.77 7.07 8.58
CA LEU A 47 -11.83 7.37 9.56
C LEU A 47 -13.08 6.51 9.34
N LEU A 48 -13.51 6.33 8.09
CA LEU A 48 -14.58 5.40 7.73
C LEU A 48 -14.18 3.95 8.06
N GLY A 49 -12.89 3.65 8.00
CA GLY A 49 -12.29 2.40 8.50
C GLY A 49 -12.45 2.21 10.01
N ILE A 50 -12.40 3.27 10.83
CA ILE A 50 -12.59 3.17 12.29
C ILE A 50 -13.99 2.62 12.65
N GLY A 51 -15.02 3.07 11.93
CA GLY A 51 -16.40 2.60 12.12
C GLY A 51 -16.62 1.16 11.65
N ARG A 52 -15.76 0.64 10.77
CA ARG A 52 -15.77 -0.75 10.29
C ARG A 52 -14.69 -1.51 11.04
N THR A 53 -15.06 -2.14 12.16
CA THR A 53 -14.21 -2.81 13.19
C THR A 53 -13.21 -3.90 12.73
N THR A 54 -12.88 -4.00 11.44
CA THR A 54 -11.80 -4.82 10.89
C THR A 54 -11.26 -4.10 9.65
N PRO A 55 -10.03 -3.53 9.67
CA PRO A 55 -9.40 -2.99 8.47
C PRO A 55 -9.05 -4.14 7.52
N ARG A 56 -9.86 -4.35 6.48
CA ARG A 56 -9.85 -5.61 5.73
C ARG A 56 -8.84 -5.63 4.62
N VAL A 57 -7.74 -6.34 4.83
CA VAL A 57 -6.75 -6.59 3.78
C VAL A 57 -7.10 -7.89 3.06
N ALA A 58 -7.54 -7.84 1.80
CA ALA A 58 -7.69 -9.07 1.04
C ALA A 58 -6.32 -9.64 0.71
N VAL A 59 -6.21 -10.94 0.92
CA VAL A 59 -5.25 -11.77 0.18
C VAL A 59 -6.00 -12.18 -1.10
N PRO A 60 -5.67 -11.60 -2.27
CA PRO A 60 -6.45 -11.88 -3.46
C PRO A 60 -6.28 -13.35 -3.83
N ARG A 61 -7.38 -13.98 -4.26
CA ARG A 61 -7.34 -15.39 -4.62
C ARG A 61 -6.40 -15.56 -5.82
N PRO A 62 -5.44 -16.50 -5.77
CA PRO A 62 -4.58 -16.84 -6.89
C PRO A 62 -5.45 -17.22 -8.10
N SER A 63 -5.59 -16.32 -9.06
CA SER A 63 -5.94 -16.72 -10.42
C SER A 63 -4.62 -17.01 -11.16
N ARG A 64 -4.59 -18.09 -11.94
CA ARG A 64 -3.40 -18.47 -12.71
C ARG A 64 -3.06 -17.45 -13.80
N ASP A 65 -4.00 -16.57 -14.16
CA ASP A 65 -3.89 -15.65 -15.30
C ASP A 65 -3.62 -14.19 -14.91
N VAL A 66 -3.52 -13.86 -13.62
CA VAL A 66 -3.38 -12.44 -13.27
C VAL A 66 -2.05 -11.84 -13.74
N GLY A 67 -1.00 -12.67 -13.90
CA GLY A 67 0.24 -12.24 -14.54
C GLY A 67 0.06 -11.82 -16.01
N ALA A 68 -0.86 -12.45 -16.74
CA ALA A 68 -1.16 -12.13 -18.13
C ALA A 68 -1.90 -10.79 -18.28
N VAL A 69 -2.56 -10.30 -17.23
CA VAL A 69 -3.25 -9.00 -17.23
C VAL A 69 -2.38 -7.91 -16.60
N VAL A 70 -1.72 -8.20 -15.49
CA VAL A 70 -0.95 -7.20 -14.72
C VAL A 70 0.31 -6.75 -15.44
N LEU A 71 1.06 -7.66 -16.07
CA LEU A 71 2.28 -7.28 -16.77
C LEU A 71 1.99 -6.34 -17.97
N PRO A 72 1.04 -6.64 -18.86
CA PRO A 72 0.66 -5.69 -19.90
C PRO A 72 0.10 -4.38 -19.36
N ALA A 73 -0.76 -4.42 -18.33
CA ALA A 73 -1.29 -3.21 -17.72
C ALA A 73 -0.19 -2.33 -17.11
N ALA A 74 0.78 -2.94 -16.43
CA ALA A 74 1.95 -2.23 -15.90
C ALA A 74 2.83 -1.67 -17.03
N ALA A 75 3.04 -2.41 -18.12
CA ALA A 75 3.80 -1.93 -19.26
C ALA A 75 3.13 -0.71 -19.94
N VAL A 76 1.81 -0.76 -20.14
CA VAL A 76 1.03 0.36 -20.70
C VAL A 76 1.09 1.56 -19.75
N ALA A 77 0.86 1.36 -18.45
CA ALA A 77 0.98 2.43 -17.46
C ALA A 77 2.39 3.03 -17.45
N GLY A 78 3.42 2.20 -17.52
CA GLY A 78 4.82 2.62 -17.56
C GLY A 78 5.12 3.47 -18.78
N LEU A 79 4.72 3.02 -19.98
CA LEU A 79 4.88 3.77 -21.22
C LEU A 79 4.19 5.13 -21.15
N LEU A 80 2.94 5.17 -20.69
CA LEU A 80 2.19 6.42 -20.54
C LEU A 80 2.90 7.38 -19.57
N LEU A 81 3.38 6.89 -18.43
CA LEU A 81 4.06 7.73 -17.43
C LEU A 81 5.41 8.26 -17.91
N VAL A 82 6.14 7.50 -18.72
CA VAL A 82 7.45 7.92 -19.26
C VAL A 82 7.28 8.90 -20.43
N ALA A 83 6.30 8.66 -21.30
CA ALA A 83 6.05 9.50 -22.47
C ALA A 83 5.37 10.83 -22.13
N THR A 84 4.69 10.91 -20.99
CA THR A 84 3.90 12.09 -20.61
C THR A 84 4.72 13.05 -19.73
N PRO A 85 4.67 14.38 -19.98
CA PRO A 85 5.27 15.36 -19.09
C PRO A 85 4.84 15.19 -17.64
N ARG A 86 5.77 15.45 -16.73
CA ARG A 86 5.50 15.43 -15.30
C ARG A 86 4.36 16.38 -14.98
N TYR A 87 3.41 15.92 -14.18
CA TYR A 87 2.17 16.63 -13.81
C TYR A 87 1.12 16.82 -14.91
N ALA A 88 1.29 16.27 -16.11
CA ALA A 88 0.19 16.31 -17.07
C ALA A 88 -1.02 15.53 -16.51
N PRO A 89 -2.25 15.91 -16.88
CA PRO A 89 -3.47 15.26 -16.39
C PRO A 89 -3.46 13.72 -16.59
N VAL A 90 -2.90 13.24 -17.71
CA VAL A 90 -2.76 11.81 -18.00
C VAL A 90 -1.93 11.10 -16.94
N ALA A 91 -0.80 11.68 -16.52
CA ALA A 91 0.05 11.08 -15.49
C ALA A 91 -0.70 11.00 -14.14
N VAL A 92 -1.45 12.05 -13.79
CA VAL A 92 -2.29 12.06 -12.58
C VAL A 92 -3.32 10.93 -12.64
N VAL A 93 -4.07 10.82 -13.74
CA VAL A 93 -5.09 9.77 -13.92
C VAL A 93 -4.48 8.37 -13.82
N VAL A 94 -3.34 8.12 -14.48
CA VAL A 94 -2.68 6.81 -14.45
C VAL A 94 -2.19 6.47 -13.05
N VAL A 95 -1.48 7.37 -12.37
CA VAL A 95 -0.99 7.15 -11.00
C VAL A 95 -2.16 6.95 -10.03
N SER A 96 -3.19 7.78 -10.11
CA SER A 96 -4.39 7.65 -9.27
C SER A 96 -5.11 6.32 -9.53
N THR A 97 -5.23 5.88 -10.78
CA THR A 97 -5.87 4.61 -11.13
C THR A 97 -5.06 3.44 -10.61
N VAL A 98 -3.74 3.42 -10.82
CA VAL A 98 -2.84 2.37 -10.30
C VAL A 98 -2.88 2.35 -8.77
N GLY A 99 -2.83 3.50 -8.13
CA GLY A 99 -2.93 3.64 -6.67
C GLY A 99 -4.28 3.14 -6.13
N LEU A 100 -5.39 3.51 -6.78
CA LEU A 100 -6.72 3.06 -6.40
C LEU A 100 -6.87 1.54 -6.59
N LEU A 101 -6.41 1.00 -7.71
CA LEU A 101 -6.42 -0.46 -7.94
C LEU A 101 -5.56 -1.20 -6.93
N ALA A 102 -4.36 -0.70 -6.64
CA ALA A 102 -3.50 -1.25 -5.60
C ALA A 102 -4.18 -1.21 -4.23
N LEU A 103 -4.86 -0.10 -3.91
CA LEU A 103 -5.65 0.06 -2.70
C LEU A 103 -6.80 -0.95 -2.66
N LEU A 104 -7.61 -1.05 -3.71
CA LEU A 104 -8.76 -1.97 -3.78
C LEU A 104 -8.32 -3.44 -3.69
N VAL A 105 -7.19 -3.79 -4.33
CA VAL A 105 -6.60 -5.12 -4.24
C VAL A 105 -6.07 -5.40 -2.84
N ALA A 106 -5.41 -4.42 -2.24
CA ALA A 106 -4.98 -4.50 -0.86
C ALA A 106 -6.18 -4.57 0.10
N TRP A 107 -7.30 -3.92 -0.21
CA TRP A 107 -8.44 -3.67 0.68
C TRP A 107 -9.69 -4.50 0.35
N GLY A 108 -9.52 -5.72 -0.17
CA GLY A 108 -10.66 -6.55 -0.55
C GLY A 108 -11.48 -7.11 0.65
N PRO A 109 -12.51 -7.91 0.37
CA PRO A 109 -13.64 -8.14 1.28
C PRO A 109 -13.34 -8.98 2.53
N ASP A 110 -12.33 -9.85 2.49
CA ASP A 110 -11.97 -10.78 3.56
C ASP A 110 -10.61 -10.41 4.17
N ASP A 111 -10.62 -9.78 5.36
CA ASP A 111 -9.39 -9.61 6.14
C ASP A 111 -8.92 -10.95 6.69
N ARG A 112 -7.71 -11.36 6.29
CA ARG A 112 -7.08 -12.53 6.90
C ARG A 112 -5.64 -12.24 7.29
N LEU A 113 -5.23 -10.99 7.44
CA LEU A 113 -3.82 -10.69 7.74
C LEU A 113 -3.38 -11.31 9.07
N ASP A 114 -4.14 -11.13 10.15
CA ASP A 114 -3.84 -11.73 11.46
C ASP A 114 -3.78 -13.26 11.37
N ARG A 115 -4.76 -13.86 10.70
CA ARG A 115 -4.82 -15.29 10.48
C ARG A 115 -3.62 -15.78 9.66
N ALA A 116 -3.30 -15.10 8.55
CA ALA A 116 -2.17 -15.41 7.69
C ALA A 116 -0.85 -15.30 8.47
N VAL A 117 -0.66 -14.25 9.29
CA VAL A 117 0.53 -14.08 10.13
C VAL A 117 0.61 -15.15 11.22
N SER A 118 -0.54 -15.53 11.81
CA SER A 118 -0.61 -16.61 12.80
C SER A 118 -0.41 -18.01 12.20
N GLU A 119 -0.72 -18.20 10.93
CA GLU A 119 -0.51 -19.44 10.19
C GLU A 119 0.93 -19.54 9.63
N LEU A 120 1.69 -18.43 9.63
CA LEU A 120 3.11 -18.47 9.25
C LEU A 120 3.95 -19.22 10.28
N GLU A 121 4.88 -20.01 9.75
CA GLU A 121 5.97 -20.64 10.49
C GLU A 121 6.66 -19.61 11.41
N PRO A 122 6.94 -19.92 12.69
CA PRO A 122 7.58 -18.99 13.62
C PRO A 122 8.88 -18.38 13.07
N ALA A 123 9.65 -19.16 12.31
CA ALA A 123 10.88 -18.70 11.64
C ALA A 123 10.65 -17.57 10.62
N ARG A 124 9.46 -17.49 10.00
CA ARG A 124 9.11 -16.46 9.00
C ARG A 124 8.49 -15.20 9.61
N ARG A 125 7.95 -15.28 10.83
CA ARG A 125 7.32 -14.13 11.50
C ARG A 125 8.34 -13.04 11.83
N ARG A 126 9.53 -13.41 12.30
CA ARG A 126 10.60 -12.45 12.67
C ARG A 126 11.07 -11.61 11.48
N PRO A 127 11.41 -12.18 10.31
CA PRO A 127 11.74 -11.39 9.12
C PRO A 127 10.65 -10.43 8.68
N ILE A 128 9.38 -10.86 8.71
CA ILE A 128 8.24 -10.01 8.30
C ILE A 128 8.05 -8.86 9.28
N ALA A 129 8.12 -9.13 10.59
CA ALA A 129 8.05 -8.08 11.60
C ALA A 129 9.19 -7.06 11.43
N ARG A 130 10.42 -7.52 11.19
CA ARG A 130 11.56 -6.65 10.90
C ARG A 130 11.36 -5.81 9.64
N ALA A 131 10.85 -6.41 8.57
CA ALA A 131 10.55 -5.70 7.33
C ALA A 131 9.47 -4.64 7.57
N ALA A 132 8.39 -4.97 8.29
CA ALA A 132 7.34 -4.03 8.64
C ALA A 132 7.89 -2.86 9.50
N THR A 133 8.71 -3.15 10.51
CA THR A 133 9.35 -2.12 11.35
C THR A 133 10.31 -1.25 10.54
N ALA A 134 11.13 -1.84 9.67
CA ALA A 134 12.02 -1.08 8.79
C ALA A 134 11.22 -0.16 7.86
N TRP A 135 10.08 -0.64 7.35
CA TRP A 135 9.21 0.15 6.49
C TRP A 135 8.54 1.30 7.23
N LEU A 136 8.06 1.06 8.45
CA LEU A 136 7.56 2.12 9.33
C LEU A 136 8.65 3.15 9.66
N GLY A 137 9.88 2.70 9.91
CA GLY A 137 11.03 3.57 10.14
C GLY A 137 11.34 4.48 8.95
N ILE A 138 11.34 3.92 7.72
CA ILE A 138 11.55 4.68 6.49
C ILE A 138 10.44 5.72 6.30
N VAL A 139 9.17 5.33 6.47
CA VAL A 139 8.04 6.26 6.39
C VAL A 139 8.16 7.37 7.43
N ALA A 140 8.53 7.05 8.67
CA ALA A 140 8.71 8.03 9.74
C ALA A 140 9.86 9.00 9.44
N VAL A 141 11.01 8.51 8.96
CA VAL A 141 12.16 9.35 8.56
C VAL A 141 11.79 10.26 7.40
N VAL A 142 11.11 9.75 6.37
CA VAL A 142 10.65 10.58 5.24
C VAL A 142 9.65 11.63 5.70
N ALA A 143 8.70 11.28 6.57
CA ALA A 143 7.75 12.23 7.13
C ALA A 143 8.43 13.31 7.97
N LEU A 144 9.39 12.93 8.81
CA LEU A 144 10.17 13.88 9.63
C LEU A 144 11.06 14.77 8.76
N TRP A 145 11.72 14.21 7.75
CA TRP A 145 12.48 14.99 6.77
C TRP A 145 11.60 16.04 6.12
N GLN A 146 10.43 15.62 5.64
CA GLN A 146 9.48 16.55 5.02
C GLN A 146 9.14 17.66 6.01
N LEU A 147 8.84 17.34 7.27
CA LEU A 147 8.56 18.35 8.30
C LEU A 147 9.75 19.30 8.56
N VAL A 148 10.99 18.80 8.58
CA VAL A 148 12.20 19.60 8.82
C VAL A 148 12.54 20.47 7.61
N SER A 149 12.27 20.02 6.39
CA SER A 149 12.56 20.79 5.15
C SER A 149 11.78 22.11 5.04
N TYR A 150 10.84 22.39 5.96
CA TYR A 150 10.17 23.69 6.06
C TYR A 150 11.00 24.76 6.77
N VAL A 151 12.02 24.37 7.52
CA VAL A 151 13.11 25.25 7.97
C VAL A 151 14.10 25.28 6.80
N PRO A 152 14.50 26.46 6.29
CA PRO A 152 14.98 26.66 4.91
C PRO A 152 15.88 25.52 4.42
N GLY A 153 15.30 24.64 3.60
CA GLY A 153 15.95 23.44 3.11
C GLY A 153 15.17 22.84 1.94
N PRO A 154 15.82 22.06 1.06
CA PRO A 154 15.14 21.43 -0.06
C PRO A 154 14.18 20.35 0.46
N THR A 155 12.97 20.33 -0.08
CA THR A 155 12.04 19.24 0.13
C THR A 155 12.57 17.96 -0.53
N PHE A 156 12.07 16.80 -0.11
CA PHE A 156 12.46 15.55 -0.76
C PHE A 156 12.10 15.53 -2.26
N SER A 157 11.01 16.21 -2.66
CA SER A 157 10.68 16.39 -4.08
C SER A 157 11.77 17.17 -4.80
N ASP A 158 12.23 18.29 -4.24
CA ASP A 158 13.23 19.15 -4.91
C ASP A 158 14.53 18.40 -5.21
N LEU A 159 14.91 17.44 -4.36
CA LEU A 159 16.08 16.58 -4.58
C LEU A 159 15.87 15.57 -5.72
N PHE A 160 14.64 15.09 -5.90
CA PHE A 160 14.27 14.13 -6.94
C PHE A 160 13.84 14.78 -8.25
N ASP A 161 13.46 16.07 -8.22
CA ASP A 161 12.93 16.79 -9.37
C ASP A 161 13.83 16.69 -10.60
N PRO A 162 15.15 16.96 -10.51
CA PRO A 162 16.03 16.88 -11.66
C PRO A 162 16.08 15.48 -12.29
N TRP A 163 15.93 14.44 -11.47
CA TRP A 163 15.94 13.05 -11.94
C TRP A 163 14.62 12.66 -12.60
N VAL A 164 13.48 13.14 -12.09
CA VAL A 164 12.16 12.77 -12.61
C VAL A 164 11.74 13.65 -13.79
N ASP A 165 12.36 14.81 -13.95
CA ASP A 165 12.14 15.69 -15.10
C ASP A 165 12.91 15.20 -16.35
N ASP A 166 14.03 14.50 -16.15
CA ASP A 166 14.77 13.83 -17.23
C ASP A 166 14.07 12.52 -17.68
N VAL A 167 14.08 12.25 -18.99
CA VAL A 167 13.39 11.08 -19.56
C VAL A 167 13.99 9.76 -19.05
N PRO A 168 15.31 9.53 -19.14
CA PRO A 168 15.98 8.38 -18.52
C PRO A 168 15.69 8.22 -17.02
N GLY A 169 15.82 9.29 -16.24
CA GLY A 169 15.60 9.22 -14.79
C GLY A 169 14.14 8.91 -14.43
N ARG A 170 13.18 9.51 -15.15
CA ARG A 170 11.75 9.16 -15.05
C ARG A 170 11.48 7.71 -15.41
N ALA A 171 12.09 7.19 -16.48
CA ALA A 171 11.94 5.80 -16.88
C ALA A 171 12.46 4.85 -15.80
N ALA A 172 13.65 5.11 -15.25
CA ALA A 172 14.21 4.32 -14.16
C ALA A 172 13.28 4.32 -12.93
N PHE A 173 12.79 5.50 -12.52
CA PHE A 173 11.86 5.63 -11.40
C PHE A 173 10.57 4.83 -11.62
N VAL A 174 9.92 4.99 -12.78
CA VAL A 174 8.67 4.30 -13.11
C VAL A 174 8.87 2.79 -13.16
N ILE A 175 9.97 2.30 -13.73
CA ILE A 175 10.29 0.87 -13.77
C ILE A 175 10.45 0.31 -12.36
N VAL A 176 11.24 0.97 -11.50
CA VAL A 176 11.44 0.51 -10.12
C VAL A 176 10.13 0.49 -9.34
N TRP A 177 9.32 1.55 -9.48
CA TRP A 177 8.02 1.66 -8.82
C TRP A 177 7.04 0.56 -9.26
N LEU A 178 6.86 0.36 -10.56
CA LEU A 178 5.97 -0.65 -11.11
C LEU A 178 6.47 -2.08 -10.86
N ALA A 179 7.79 -2.31 -10.90
CA ALA A 179 8.38 -3.59 -10.55
C ALA A 179 8.13 -3.93 -9.08
N GLY A 180 8.27 -2.95 -8.18
CA GLY A 180 7.92 -3.10 -6.77
C GLY A 180 6.46 -3.47 -6.57
N LEU A 181 5.54 -2.76 -7.25
CA LEU A 181 4.10 -3.04 -7.19
C LEU A 181 3.78 -4.44 -7.74
N CYS A 182 4.30 -4.80 -8.90
CA CYS A 182 4.11 -6.12 -9.49
C CYS A 182 4.70 -7.24 -8.61
N GLY A 183 5.85 -6.98 -7.97
CA GLY A 183 6.47 -7.89 -7.02
C GLY A 183 5.57 -8.16 -5.81
N LEU A 184 5.00 -7.11 -5.22
CA LEU A 184 4.05 -7.21 -4.12
C LEU A 184 2.81 -8.01 -4.52
N LEU A 185 2.21 -7.70 -5.68
CA LEU A 185 1.04 -8.42 -6.21
C LEU A 185 1.36 -9.90 -6.45
N ARG A 186 2.50 -10.20 -7.08
CA ARG A 186 2.94 -11.58 -7.35
C ARG A 186 3.20 -12.37 -6.06
N HIS A 187 3.71 -11.72 -5.01
CA HIS A 187 3.91 -12.37 -3.72
C HIS A 187 2.59 -12.60 -2.97
N GLY A 188 1.65 -11.66 -3.04
CA GLY A 188 0.31 -11.81 -2.47
C GLY A 188 -0.52 -12.91 -3.13
N TRP A 189 -0.22 -13.29 -4.38
CA TRP A 189 -1.04 -14.23 -5.16
C TRP A 189 -0.45 -15.62 -5.31
N ARG A 190 0.59 -15.99 -4.55
CA ARG A 190 1.08 -17.38 -4.58
C ARG A 190 0.02 -18.31 -3.98
N PRO A 191 -0.36 -19.41 -4.66
CA PRO A 191 -1.29 -20.38 -4.11
C PRO A 191 -0.84 -20.88 -2.75
N ALA A 192 -1.77 -20.90 -1.79
CA ALA A 192 -1.53 -21.53 -0.49
C ALA A 192 -0.99 -22.95 -0.72
N PRO A 193 0.07 -23.38 0.01
CA PRO A 193 0.63 -24.70 -0.15
C PRO A 193 -0.45 -25.79 -0.08
N ARG A 194 -0.41 -26.78 -0.99
CA ARG A 194 -1.37 -27.91 -1.06
C ARG A 194 -1.65 -28.58 0.30
N ARG A 195 -0.71 -28.50 1.25
CA ARG A 195 -0.85 -29.02 2.62
C ARG A 195 -2.03 -28.41 3.38
N LEU A 196 -2.33 -27.13 3.18
CA LEU A 196 -3.49 -26.47 3.80
C LEU A 196 -4.83 -26.92 3.17
N ARG A 197 -4.83 -27.39 1.91
CA ARG A 197 -6.01 -28.00 1.29
C ARG A 197 -6.25 -29.42 1.77
N GLN A 198 -5.19 -30.18 2.09
CA GLN A 198 -5.30 -31.55 2.59
C GLN A 198 -5.66 -31.61 4.08
N GLN A 199 -5.39 -30.55 4.83
CA GLN A 199 -5.84 -30.40 6.23
C GLN A 199 -7.24 -29.78 6.36
N ALA A 200 -7.86 -29.33 5.25
CA ALA A 200 -9.27 -29.00 5.23
C ALA A 200 -10.05 -30.31 5.47
N PRO A 201 -10.74 -30.44 6.60
CA PRO A 201 -11.02 -31.73 7.19
C PRO A 201 -12.05 -32.51 6.38
N ALA A 202 -11.81 -33.82 6.25
CA ALA A 202 -12.82 -34.84 5.98
C ALA A 202 -13.93 -34.91 7.08
N ALA A 203 -14.01 -33.92 7.98
CA ALA A 203 -14.98 -33.83 9.07
C ALA A 203 -16.39 -33.40 8.61
N ALA A 204 -16.66 -33.37 7.31
CA ALA A 204 -18.01 -33.19 6.78
C ALA A 204 -18.71 -34.53 6.47
N GLU A 205 -18.02 -35.66 6.55
CA GLU A 205 -18.64 -36.99 6.49
C GLU A 205 -18.98 -37.43 7.92
N GLY A 206 -20.09 -36.90 8.45
CA GLY A 206 -20.78 -37.54 9.56
C GLY A 206 -21.40 -38.87 9.12
N PRO A 207 -21.52 -39.88 10.01
CA PRO A 207 -22.12 -41.17 9.66
C PRO A 207 -23.59 -40.99 9.22
N PRO A 208 -24.09 -41.89 8.33
CA PRO A 208 -25.41 -41.80 7.71
C PRO A 208 -26.58 -41.84 8.69
#